data_AF-A0A2K8VE63-F1
#
_entry.id   AF-A0A2K8VE63-F1
#
_cell.length_a   1.000
_cell.length_b   1.000
_cell.length_c   1.000
_cell.angle_alpha   90.00
_cell.angle_beta   90.00
_cell.angle_gamma   90.00
#
_symmetry.space_group_name_H-M   'P 1'
#
loop_
_entity.id
_entity.type
_entity.pdbx_description
1 polymer ?
#
loop_
_entity_poly.entity_id
_entity_poly.type
_entity_poly.pdbx_seq_one_letter_code
_entity_poly.pdbx_strand_id
1 'polypeptide(L)' 'MFYLNSKGYKTRMIQGVDIYIYQGEIPNNSIVRFQYLNEKGHFALKVNNLFYDPRVVEVLKYKDDHVVTH' A
#
# COMPACT_ATOMS: atom_id res chain seq x y z
N MET A 1 3.53 8.82 9.38
CA MET A 1 2.47 8.75 10.42
C MET A 1 2.26 10.06 11.16
N PHE A 2 3.29 10.63 11.81
CA PHE A 2 3.19 11.90 12.54
C PHE A 2 2.51 13.02 11.75
N TYR A 3 2.90 13.21 10.48
CA TYR A 3 2.29 14.21 9.61
C TYR A 3 0.77 14.06 9.45
N LEU A 4 0.27 12.85 9.14
CA LEU A 4 -1.17 12.63 8.94
C LEU A 4 -1.96 12.83 10.24
N ASN A 5 -1.43 12.34 11.36
CA ASN A 5 -2.04 12.59 12.67
C ASN A 5 -2.10 14.09 13.00
N SER A 6 -1.04 14.85 12.70
CA SER A 6 -1.02 16.31 12.90
C SER A 6 -2.03 17.07 12.04
N LYS A 7 -2.51 16.45 10.95
CA LYS A 7 -3.55 17.00 10.06
C LYS A 7 -4.97 16.52 10.43
N GLY A 8 -5.13 15.82 11.56
CA GLY A 8 -6.43 15.37 12.07
C GLY A 8 -6.89 14.01 11.55
N TYR A 9 -6.08 13.31 10.74
CA TYR A 9 -6.40 11.95 10.31
C TYR A 9 -6.13 10.96 11.43
N LYS A 10 -7.05 10.01 11.67
CA LYS A 10 -6.81 8.87 12.55
C LYS A 10 -6.10 7.79 11.74
N THR A 11 -4.83 7.55 12.03
CA THR A 11 -4.03 6.58 11.29
C THR A 11 -3.54 5.44 12.19
N ARG A 12 -3.45 4.23 11.62
CA ARG A 12 -2.88 3.04 12.26
C ARG A 12 -1.78 2.50 11.37
N MET A 13 -0.56 2.38 11.91
CA MET A 13 0.51 1.63 11.25
C MET A 13 0.30 0.15 11.53
N ILE A 14 0.34 -0.66 10.49
CA ILE A 14 0.27 -2.12 10.56
C ILE A 14 1.60 -2.59 10.00
N GLN A 15 2.33 -3.45 10.68
CA GLN A 15 3.54 -4.08 10.14
C GLN A 15 3.21 -5.56 9.96
N GLY A 16 3.14 -6.01 8.71
CA GLY A 16 2.89 -7.40 8.38
C GLY A 16 3.87 -7.87 7.32
N VAL A 17 4.25 -9.13 7.43
CA VAL A 17 4.92 -9.91 6.39
C VAL A 17 3.82 -10.78 5.78
N ASP A 18 3.81 -10.94 4.46
CA ASP A 18 2.83 -11.78 3.73
C ASP A 18 1.36 -11.30 3.79
N ILE A 19 1.12 -10.00 3.69
CA ILE A 19 -0.25 -9.48 3.53
C ILE A 19 -0.73 -9.74 2.09
N TYR A 20 -1.73 -10.61 1.94
CA TYR A 20 -2.26 -10.99 0.63
C TYR A 20 -3.13 -9.87 0.03
N ILE A 21 -2.71 -9.33 -1.12
CA ILE A 21 -3.34 -8.22 -1.83
C ILE A 21 -4.80 -8.53 -2.23
N TYR A 22 -5.09 -9.80 -2.50
CA TYR A 22 -6.30 -10.25 -3.20
C TYR A 22 -7.54 -10.51 -2.33
N GLN A 23 -7.46 -10.45 -0.99
CA GLN A 23 -8.56 -10.87 -0.12
C GLN A 23 -9.28 -9.75 0.64
N GLY A 24 -9.22 -8.50 0.13
CA GLY A 24 -9.97 -7.39 0.73
C GLY A 24 -9.50 -6.97 2.13
N GLU A 25 -8.40 -7.54 2.62
CA GLU A 25 -7.88 -7.29 3.97
C GLU A 25 -7.38 -5.86 4.18
N ILE A 26 -6.95 -5.19 3.11
CA ILE A 26 -6.47 -3.81 3.16
C ILE A 26 -7.65 -2.85 2.92
N PRO A 27 -8.00 -1.94 3.83
CA PRO A 27 -9.07 -0.98 3.60
C PRO A 27 -8.75 0.01 2.46
N ASN A 28 -9.77 0.55 1.80
CA ASN A 28 -9.59 1.70 0.90
C ASN A 28 -9.05 2.92 1.69
N ASN A 29 -8.39 3.84 0.99
CA ASN A 29 -7.67 5.00 1.53
C ASN A 29 -6.45 4.63 2.39
N SER A 30 -5.93 3.41 2.22
CA SER A 30 -4.68 2.98 2.84
C SER A 30 -3.50 3.38 1.97
N ILE A 31 -2.44 3.86 2.62
CA ILE A 31 -1.12 4.04 1.99
C ILE A 31 -0.34 2.76 2.25
N VAL A 32 0.09 2.09 1.19
CA VAL A 32 0.73 0.78 1.22
C VAL A 32 2.13 0.88 0.66
N ARG A 33 3.11 0.25 1.32
CA ARG A 33 4.47 0.13 0.78
C ARG A 33 4.65 -1.23 0.13
N PHE A 34 4.91 -1.24 -1.16
CA PHE A 34 5.29 -2.45 -1.89
C PHE A 34 6.81 -2.56 -1.91
N GLN A 35 7.35 -3.74 -1.69
CA GLN A 35 8.78 -4.01 -1.83
C GLN A 35 8.98 -5.26 -2.68
N TYR A 36 9.53 -5.07 -3.87
CA TYR A 36 9.95 -6.16 -4.74
C TYR A 36 11.30 -6.68 -4.28
N LEU A 37 11.59 -7.97 -4.54
CA LEU A 37 12.84 -8.63 -4.15
C LEU A 37 14.08 -7.84 -4.59
N ASN A 38 14.03 -7.18 -5.74
CA ASN A 38 15.16 -6.48 -6.35
C ASN A 38 14.97 -4.96 -6.45
N GLU A 39 13.98 -4.39 -5.77
CA GLU A 39 13.70 -2.95 -5.87
C GLU A 39 13.58 -2.27 -4.51
N LYS A 40 13.93 -0.98 -4.47
CA LYS A 40 13.64 -0.14 -3.31
C LYS A 40 12.12 0.01 -3.22
N GLY A 41 11.56 -0.34 -2.07
CA GLY A 41 10.11 -0.29 -1.88
C GLY A 41 9.52 1.11 -2.15
N HIS A 42 8.33 1.13 -2.73
CA HIS A 42 7.60 2.33 -3.10
C HIS A 42 6.22 2.37 -2.44
N PHE A 43 5.64 3.56 -2.36
CA PHE A 43 4.33 3.77 -1.72
C PHE A 43 3.25 3.91 -2.79
N ALA A 44 2.12 3.23 -2.60
CA ALA A 44 0.93 3.33 -3.42
C ALA A 44 -0.30 3.61 -2.55
N LEU A 45 -1.33 4.22 -3.14
CA LEU A 45 -2.61 4.49 -2.50
C LEU A 45 -3.65 3.44 -2.94
N LYS A 46 -4.35 2.80 -2.00
CA LYS A 46 -5.49 1.94 -2.33
C LYS A 46 -6.78 2.76 -2.44
N VAL A 47 -7.42 2.78 -3.60
CA VAL A 47 -8.72 3.43 -3.83
C VAL A 47 -9.61 2.51 -4.66
N ASN A 48 -10.87 2.32 -4.28
CA ASN A 48 -11.83 1.47 -5.01
C ASN A 48 -11.29 0.07 -5.35
N ASN A 49 -10.57 -0.56 -4.41
CA ASN A 49 -9.90 -1.86 -4.60
C ASN A 49 -8.80 -1.90 -5.67
N LEU A 50 -8.31 -0.74 -6.09
CA LEU A 50 -7.18 -0.59 -6.99
C LEU A 50 -6.03 0.11 -6.27
N PHE A 51 -4.80 -0.18 -6.68
CA PHE A 51 -3.60 0.46 -6.14
C PHE A 51 -3.05 1.45 -7.16
N TYR A 52 -2.79 2.67 -6.69
CA TYR A 52 -2.31 3.79 -7.49
C TYR A 52 -0.92 4.18 -6.99
N ASP A 53 0.11 3.93 -7.79
CA ASP A 53 1.47 4.42 -7.52
C ASP A 53 1.61 5.84 -8.09
N PRO A 54 1.90 6.88 -7.29
CA PRO A 54 2.07 8.23 -7.82
C PRO A 54 3.29 8.41 -8.74
N ARG A 55 4.22 7.45 -8.80
CA ARG A 55 5.40 7.48 -9.69
C ARG A 55 5.08 6.92 -11.08
N VAL A 56 4.13 5.98 -11.15
CA VAL A 56 3.71 5.33 -12.39
C VAL A 56 2.32 5.85 -12.67
N VAL A 57 2.15 6.67 -13.70
CA VAL A 57 0.87 7.35 -14.03
C VAL A 57 -0.28 6.35 -14.34
N GLU A 58 -0.06 5.04 -14.19
CA GLU A 58 -1.00 3.96 -14.50
C GLU A 58 -1.33 3.07 -13.28
N VAL A 59 -2.58 2.62 -13.27
CA VAL A 59 -3.14 1.64 -12.34
C VAL A 59 -2.48 0.28 -12.60
N LEU A 60 -1.53 -0.10 -11.74
CA LEU A 60 -0.88 -1.41 -11.83
C LEU A 60 -1.77 -2.49 -11.19
N LYS A 61 -2.10 -3.51 -11.98
CA LYS A 61 -2.77 -4.73 -11.50
C LYS A 61 -1.69 -5.64 -10.91
N TYR A 62 -1.39 -5.47 -9.61
CA TYR A 62 -0.38 -6.27 -8.90
C TYR A 62 -0.78 -7.76 -8.92
N LYS A 63 0.13 -8.64 -9.36
CA LYS A 63 -0.13 -10.08 -9.64
C LYS A 63 0.77 -10.95 -8.75
N ASP A 64 0.21 -11.75 -7.85
CA ASP A 64 0.73 -12.84 -6.97
C ASP A 64 2.23 -13.02 -6.57
N ASP A 65 3.23 -12.43 -7.23
CA ASP A 65 4.66 -12.64 -6.94
C ASP A 65 5.24 -11.66 -5.89
N HIS A 66 4.42 -11.13 -4.97
CA HIS A 66 4.75 -9.92 -4.21
C HIS A 66 4.76 -10.16 -2.68
N VAL A 67 5.76 -9.57 -2.01
CA VAL A 67 5.75 -9.39 -0.56
C VAL A 67 5.29 -7.96 -0.26
N VAL A 68 4.11 -7.81 0.34
CA VAL A 68 3.61 -6.51 0.80
C VAL A 68 4.06 -6.27 2.23
N THR A 69 4.76 -5.17 2.47
CA THR A 69 5.15 -4.74 3.82
C THR A 69 4.42 -3.45 4.14
N HIS A 70 3.49 -3.46 5.09
CA HIS A 70 2.84 -2.23 5.55
C HIS A 70 3.72 -1.43 6.53
#